data_AF-A0A960UHL5-F1
#
_entry.id   AF-A0A960UHL5-F1
#
_cell.length_a   1.000
_cell.length_b   1.000
_cell.length_c   1.000
_cell.angle_alpha   90.00
_cell.angle_beta   90.00
_cell.angle_gamma   90.00
#
_symmetry.space_group_name_H-M   'P 1'
#
loop_
_entity.id
_entity.type
_entity.pdbx_description
1 polymer ?
#
loop_
_entity_poly.entity_id
_entity_poly.type
_entity_poly.pdbx_seq_one_letter_code
_entity_poly.pdbx_strand_id
1 'polypeptide(L)'
;RRVRIHDDNVSMARLRGGNKAYIEAKLPHISELLVADARDVIDGAAVIIVGAASPLYRELLEQERDKTVVDLVRLWDDTPDLPAYHGLCW
;
A
#
# COMPACT_ATOMS: atom_id res chain seq x y z
N ARG A 1 5.05 -8.76 -15.09
CA ARG A 1 4.31 -8.43 -13.84
C ARG A 1 5.07 -7.30 -13.15
N ARG A 2 4.40 -6.18 -12.84
CA ARG A 2 5.04 -4.97 -12.28
C ARG A 2 4.55 -4.76 -10.84
N VAL A 3 5.47 -4.51 -9.92
CA VAL A 3 5.17 -4.20 -8.51
C VAL A 3 5.24 -2.69 -8.32
N ARG A 4 4.38 -2.14 -7.47
CA ARG A 4 4.42 -0.75 -7.00
C ARG A 4 4.16 -0.75 -5.51
N ILE A 5 4.84 0.16 -4.81
CA ILE A 5 4.80 0.27 -3.36
C ILE A 5 4.44 1.70 -3.02
N HIS A 6 3.51 1.86 -2.09
CA HIS A 6 3.26 3.14 -1.46
C HIS A 6 3.43 2.98 0.04
N ASP A 7 4.02 4.00 0.67
CA ASP A 7 4.20 4.08 2.10
C ASP A 7 4.02 5.55 2.51
N ASP A 8 3.02 5.83 3.35
CA ASP A 8 2.71 7.17 3.85
C ASP A 8 3.92 7.85 4.51
N ASN A 9 4.68 7.12 5.32
CA ASN A 9 5.83 7.69 6.05
C ASN A 9 6.98 8.04 5.10
N VAL A 10 7.19 7.24 4.06
CA VAL A 10 8.23 7.50 3.05
C VAL A 10 7.80 8.60 2.08
N SER A 11 6.54 8.60 1.65
CA SER A 11 5.97 9.61 0.74
C SER A 11 5.96 10.98 1.40
N MET A 12 5.55 11.07 2.67
CA MET A 12 5.66 12.28 3.48
C MET A 12 7.11 12.69 3.74
N ALA A 13 8.02 11.73 3.92
CA ALA A 13 9.45 12.04 4.08
C ALA A 13 10.14 12.51 2.79
N ARG A 14 9.51 12.40 1.60
CA ARG A 14 10.00 13.14 0.42
C ARG A 14 9.94 14.66 0.62
N LEU A 15 9.11 15.15 1.56
CA LEU A 15 9.10 16.56 1.99
C LEU A 15 10.21 16.89 3.03
N ARG A 16 10.91 15.88 3.57
CA ARG A 16 12.03 16.02 4.54
C ARG A 16 13.18 15.11 4.12
N GLY A 17 14.01 15.58 3.18
CA GLY A 17 14.91 14.80 2.32
C GLY A 17 15.89 13.75 2.90
N GLY A 18 16.03 13.60 4.22
CA GLY A 18 16.96 12.63 4.83
C GLY A 18 16.59 11.16 4.59
N ASN A 19 15.33 10.77 4.80
CA ASN A 19 14.89 9.38 4.62
C ASN A 19 14.90 8.96 3.15
N LYS A 20 14.54 9.87 2.24
CA LYS A 20 14.56 9.61 0.80
C LYS A 20 15.97 9.29 0.32
N ALA A 21 16.96 10.13 0.67
CA ALA A 21 18.35 9.92 0.29
C ALA A 21 18.92 8.60 0.85
N TYR A 22 18.52 8.22 2.07
CA TYR A 22 18.91 6.93 2.66
C TYR A 22 18.35 5.75 1.86
N ILE A 23 17.06 5.76 1.53
CA ILE A 23 16.41 4.69 0.75
C ILE A 23 17.01 4.62 -0.66
N GLU A 24 17.22 5.75 -1.34
CA GLU A 24 17.85 5.79 -2.65
C GLU A 24 19.28 5.22 -2.64
N ALA A 25 20.05 5.50 -1.58
CA ALA A 25 21.42 5.03 -1.46
C ALA A 25 21.54 3.56 -1.03
N LYS A 26 20.65 3.09 -0.15
CA LYS A 26 20.74 1.74 0.46
C LYS A 26 19.85 0.71 -0.20
N LEU A 27 18.71 1.11 -0.77
CA LEU A 27 17.69 0.24 -1.34
C LEU A 27 17.21 0.79 -2.71
N PRO A 28 18.11 0.96 -3.70
CA PRO A 28 17.78 1.59 -4.98
C PRO A 28 16.65 0.84 -5.72
N HIS A 29 16.67 -0.49 -5.68
CA HIS A 29 15.65 -1.33 -6.30
C HIS A 29 14.26 -1.18 -5.65
N ILE A 30 14.18 -0.79 -4.37
CA ILE A 30 12.89 -0.46 -3.73
C ILE A 30 12.47 0.96 -4.10
N SER A 31 13.42 1.90 -4.17
CA SER A 31 13.16 3.29 -4.55
C SER A 31 12.46 3.39 -5.91
N GLU A 32 12.85 2.58 -6.88
CA GLU A 32 12.24 2.49 -8.21
C GLU A 32 10.79 1.99 -8.21
N LEU A 33 10.38 1.26 -7.17
CA LEU A 33 9.02 0.74 -7.02
C LEU A 33 8.11 1.70 -6.25
N LEU A 34 8.68 2.68 -5.54
CA LEU A 34 7.93 3.62 -4.70
C LEU A 34 7.19 4.65 -5.55
N VAL A 35 5.89 4.74 -5.34
CA VAL A 35 5.02 5.79 -5.90
C VAL A 35 4.57 6.73 -4.80
N ALA A 36 4.39 8.01 -5.16
CA ALA A 36 4.08 9.06 -4.19
C ALA A 36 2.62 9.03 -3.74
N ASP A 37 1.71 8.58 -4.61
CA ASP A 37 0.28 8.50 -4.34
C ASP A 37 -0.15 7.05 -4.15
N ALA A 38 -0.89 6.76 -3.08
CA ALA A 38 -1.50 5.45 -2.85
C ALA A 38 -2.44 5.06 -4.00
N ARG A 39 -3.11 6.04 -4.61
CA ARG A 39 -4.05 5.83 -5.72
C ARG A 39 -3.36 5.23 -6.94
N ASP A 40 -2.10 5.63 -7.20
CA ASP A 40 -1.31 5.03 -8.28
C ASP A 40 -1.24 3.51 -8.11
N VAL A 41 -0.97 3.01 -6.90
CA VAL A 41 -0.92 1.57 -6.61
C VAL A 41 -2.26 0.92 -6.89
N ILE A 42 -3.32 1.46 -6.29
CA ILE A 42 -4.67 0.89 -6.30
C ILE A 42 -5.21 0.77 -7.72
N ASP A 43 -5.13 1.85 -8.51
CA ASP A 43 -5.77 1.91 -9.83
C ASP A 43 -5.12 0.91 -10.81
N GLY A 44 -3.79 0.77 -10.77
CA GLY A 44 -3.06 -0.07 -11.73
C GLY A 44 -2.67 -1.47 -11.22
N ALA A 45 -3.20 -1.91 -10.08
CA ALA A 45 -2.99 -3.27 -9.58
C ALA A 45 -4.32 -4.05 -9.57
N ALA A 46 -4.26 -5.35 -9.79
CA ALA A 46 -5.40 -6.26 -9.60
C ALA A 46 -5.39 -6.90 -8.20
N VAL A 47 -4.21 -6.97 -7.57
CA VAL A 47 -4.01 -7.52 -6.23
C VAL A 47 -3.32 -6.46 -5.38
N ILE A 48 -3.92 -6.13 -4.24
CA ILE A 48 -3.39 -5.21 -3.24
C ILE A 48 -2.95 -6.00 -2.03
N ILE A 49 -1.72 -5.77 -1.57
CA ILE A 49 -1.20 -6.34 -0.33
C ILE A 49 -1.04 -5.20 0.68
N VAL A 50 -1.77 -5.27 1.78
CA VAL A 50 -1.72 -4.28 2.85
C VAL A 50 -0.72 -4.74 3.91
N GLY A 51 0.46 -4.12 3.92
CA GLY A 51 1.54 -4.42 4.86
C GLY A 51 1.68 -3.45 6.03
N ALA A 52 0.92 -2.35 6.04
CA ALA A 52 0.91 -1.37 7.12
C ALA A 52 -0.52 -0.85 7.31
N ALA A 53 -0.98 -0.76 8.56
CA ALA A 53 -2.32 -0.25 8.86
C ALA A 53 -2.32 1.29 8.73
N SER A 54 -3.19 1.81 7.88
CA SER A 54 -3.40 3.26 7.69
C SER A 54 -4.88 3.52 7.43
N PRO A 55 -5.49 4.52 8.10
CA PRO A 55 -6.86 4.94 7.80
C PRO A 55 -7.04 5.31 6.32
N LEU A 56 -6.01 5.88 5.69
CA LEU A 56 -6.02 6.20 4.26
C LEU A 56 -6.26 4.95 3.41
N TYR A 57 -5.52 3.87 3.68
CA TYR A 57 -5.62 2.66 2.88
C TYR A 57 -6.99 1.99 3.06
N ARG A 58 -7.53 2.03 4.28
CA ARG A 58 -8.88 1.54 4.56
C ARG A 58 -9.91 2.30 3.72
N GLU A 59 -9.89 3.63 3.80
CA GLU A 59 -10.83 4.51 3.07
C GLU A 59 -10.75 4.29 1.55
N LEU A 60 -9.54 4.22 1.00
CA LEU A 60 -9.36 4.00 -0.42
C LEU A 60 -9.85 2.62 -0.88
N LEU A 61 -9.57 1.56 -0.12
CA LEU A 61 -9.94 0.20 -0.50
C LEU A 61 -11.43 -0.12 -0.31
N GLU A 62 -12.14 0.60 0.58
CA GLU A 62 -13.59 0.46 0.73
C GLU A 62 -14.36 0.78 -0.57
N GLN A 63 -13.74 1.55 -1.47
CA GLN A 63 -14.32 1.95 -2.76
C GLN A 63 -14.04 0.95 -3.90
N GLU A 64 -13.17 -0.04 -3.69
CA GLU A 64 -12.61 -0.87 -4.75
C GLU A 64 -13.17 -2.29 -4.71
N ARG A 65 -14.18 -2.56 -5.55
CA ARG A 65 -14.91 -3.85 -5.53
C ARG A 65 -14.32 -4.92 -6.46
N ASP A 66 -13.49 -4.52 -7.42
CA ASP A 66 -12.91 -5.39 -8.46
C ASP A 66 -11.48 -5.87 -8.15
N LYS A 67 -10.96 -5.53 -6.96
CA LYS A 67 -9.60 -5.84 -6.52
C LYS A 67 -9.56 -7.01 -5.56
N THR A 68 -8.52 -7.83 -5.65
CA THR A 68 -8.18 -8.77 -4.58
C THR A 68 -7.40 -8.04 -3.50
N VAL A 69 -7.87 -8.09 -2.26
CA VAL A 69 -7.20 -7.47 -1.12
C VAL A 69 -6.64 -8.55 -0.22
N VAL A 70 -5.32 -8.52 0.02
CA VAL A 70 -4.62 -9.38 0.97
C VAL A 70 -4.20 -8.51 2.16
N ASP A 71 -4.82 -8.73 3.30
CA ASP A 71 -4.59 -7.96 4.52
C ASP A 71 -3.66 -8.72 5.47
N LEU A 72 -2.47 -8.15 5.70
CA LEU A 72 -1.45 -8.71 6.59
C LEU A 72 -1.45 -8.03 7.97
N VAL A 73 -2.28 -7.02 8.19
CA VAL A 73 -2.19 -6.11 9.36
C VAL A 73 -3.50 -5.91 10.11
N ARG A 74 -4.58 -6.56 9.68
CA ARG A 74 -5.94 -6.39 10.23
C ARG A 74 -6.38 -4.93 10.09
N LEU A 75 -6.52 -4.51 8.85
CA LEU A 75 -6.94 -3.17 8.46
C LEU A 75 -8.40 -2.89 8.86
N TRP A 76 -9.23 -3.93 8.95
CA TRP A 76 -10.60 -3.87 9.46
C TRP A 76 -10.76 -4.70 10.73
N ASP A 77 -11.60 -4.21 11.65
CA ASP A 77 -11.93 -4.91 12.89
C ASP A 77 -12.78 -6.17 12.63
N ASP A 78 -13.72 -6.05 11.69
CA ASP A 78 -14.57 -7.13 11.17
C ASP A 78 -14.21 -7.43 9.71
N THR A 79 -14.61 -8.60 9.20
CA THR A 79 -14.44 -8.94 7.78
C THR A 79 -15.19 -7.93 6.91
N PRO A 80 -14.50 -7.17 6.04
CA PRO A 80 -15.16 -6.19 5.20
C PRO A 80 -16.02 -6.87 4.13
N ASP A 81 -17.07 -6.19 3.69
CA ASP A 81 -17.87 -6.59 2.54
C ASP A 81 -17.11 -6.33 1.23
N LEU A 82 -16.00 -7.03 1.02
CA LEU A 82 -15.18 -6.96 -0.19
C LEU A 82 -15.16 -8.36 -0.85
N PRO A 83 -15.58 -8.50 -2.12
CA PRO A 83 -15.79 -9.82 -2.74
C PRO A 83 -14.55 -10.74 -2.75
N ALA A 84 -13.35 -10.17 -2.80
CA ALA A 84 -12.09 -10.90 -2.88
C ALA A 84 -11.11 -10.46 -1.78
N TYR A 85 -11.60 -10.45 -0.53
CA TYR A 85 -10.79 -10.15 0.65
C TYR A 85 -10.19 -11.41 1.28
N HIS A 86 -8.92 -11.34 1.64
CA HIS A 86 -8.18 -12.39 2.33
C HIS A 86 -7.41 -11.79 3.50
N GLY A 87 -7.86 -12.08 4.72
CA GLY A 87 -7.06 -11.88 5.93
C GLY A 87 -5.98 -12.97 6.04
N LEU A 88 -4.79 -12.62 6.53
CA LEU A 88 -3.72 -13.63 6.68
C LEU A 88 -4.10 -14.73 7.67
N CYS A 89 -4.69 -14.36 8.82
CA CYS A 89 -5.03 -15.27 9.92
C CYS A 89 -6.40 -14.96 10.55
N TRP A 90 -7.34 -14.39 9.79
CA TRP A 90 -8.71 -14.07 10.22
C TRP A 90 -9.69 -14.17 9.05
#